data_AF-A0A8W8IWJ0-F1
#
_entry.id   AF-A0A8W8IWJ0-F1
#
_cell.length_a   1.000
_cell.length_b   1.000
_cell.length_c   1.000
_cell.angle_alpha   90.00
_cell.angle_beta   90.00
_cell.angle_gamma   90.00
#
_symmetry.space_group_name_H-M   'P 1'
#
loop_
_entity.id
_entity.type
_entity.pdbx_description
1 polymer ?
#
loop_
_entity_poly.entity_id
_entity_poly.type
_entity_poly.pdbx_seq_one_letter_code
_entity_poly.pdbx_strand_id
1 'polypeptide(L)'
;MSKNVLLSKFKGALVGAVLGDCIGSEFEGLWAKSIGVEKVLKSIGKLESEYDPATDGRKADKQDMLLRDYTDDTAMARSVAQSLIENKGFDAKHMAKMFSEEYFKDPYRGYGGSIITVFSKLKDAEFADPYKPAAEQFDGEGSYGNGGAMRIVPAPLFAYRQNDVQHLTLIEAKSKREATPFDFPYASITDDIRKYALQDDLPSTEEITGNLGTDISAYRSVPTAVYSFLRASKHIDKLEDRNSFEKTIIYAITLGGDTDTIATMAGAIAGAWYGIEAIPKSWQASCESVEDALKFAEQLYELSSTSE
;
A
#
# COMPACT_ATOMS: atom_id res chain seq x y z
N MET A 1 -5.42 -8.74 22.57
CA MET A 1 -4.67 -7.48 22.37
C MET A 1 -5.42 -6.36 23.09
N SER A 2 -4.75 -5.46 23.81
CA SER A 2 -5.48 -4.34 24.46
C SER A 2 -6.07 -3.40 23.39
N LYS A 3 -7.15 -2.69 23.72
CA LYS A 3 -7.81 -1.73 22.80
C LYS A 3 -6.81 -0.74 22.20
N ASN A 4 -5.89 -0.22 23.02
CA ASN A 4 -4.87 0.74 22.58
C ASN A 4 -3.85 0.14 21.61
N VAL A 5 -3.43 -1.12 21.83
CA VAL A 5 -2.47 -1.79 20.92
C VAL A 5 -3.13 -2.10 19.57
N LEU A 6 -4.41 -2.47 19.57
CA LEU A 6 -5.11 -2.75 18.31
C LEU A 6 -5.36 -1.47 17.49
N LEU A 7 -5.79 -0.38 18.12
CA LEU A 7 -5.94 0.90 17.44
C LEU A 7 -4.60 1.42 16.90
N SER A 8 -3.51 1.25 17.64
CA SER A 8 -2.16 1.56 17.16
C SER A 8 -1.83 0.83 15.86
N LYS A 9 -2.21 -0.46 15.73
CA LYS A 9 -1.99 -1.24 14.51
C LYS A 9 -2.87 -0.80 13.35
N PHE A 10 -4.12 -0.41 13.60
CA PHE A 10 -5.00 0.15 12.58
C PHE A 10 -4.41 1.45 12.02
N LYS A 11 -3.97 2.35 12.90
CA LYS A 11 -3.29 3.59 12.54
C LYS A 11 -2.00 3.32 11.79
N GLY A 12 -1.18 2.42 12.32
CA GLY A 12 0.08 2.01 11.70
C GLY A 12 -0.13 1.48 10.29
N ALA A 13 -1.14 0.63 10.06
CA ALA A 13 -1.42 0.05 8.75
C ALA A 13 -1.76 1.11 7.68
N LEU A 14 -2.70 2.01 7.97
CA LEU A 14 -3.10 3.04 7.00
C LEU A 14 -2.02 4.11 6.81
N VAL A 15 -1.39 4.58 7.90
CA VAL A 15 -0.29 5.56 7.80
C VAL A 15 0.92 4.94 7.10
N GLY A 16 1.23 3.68 7.39
CA GLY A 16 2.32 2.96 6.74
C GLY A 16 2.14 2.83 5.23
N ALA A 17 0.91 2.59 4.77
CA ALA A 17 0.58 2.61 3.34
C ALA A 17 0.85 3.99 2.73
N VAL A 18 0.27 5.05 3.30
CA VAL A 18 0.45 6.43 2.84
C VAL A 18 1.93 6.83 2.75
N LEU A 19 2.72 6.50 3.78
CA LEU A 19 4.15 6.83 3.78
C LEU A 19 4.93 6.02 2.73
N GLY A 20 4.55 4.77 2.49
CA GLY A 20 5.15 3.96 1.43
C GLY A 20 4.95 4.58 0.06
N ASP A 21 3.71 4.97 -0.25
CA ASP A 21 3.34 5.70 -1.46
C ASP A 21 4.11 7.03 -1.57
N CYS A 22 3.93 7.97 -0.64
CA CYS A 22 4.51 9.32 -0.73
C CYS A 22 6.05 9.34 -0.78
N ILE A 23 6.72 8.40 -0.11
CA ILE A 23 8.20 8.33 -0.12
C ILE A 23 8.67 7.55 -1.35
N GLY A 24 7.98 6.46 -1.70
CA GLY A 24 8.33 5.61 -2.83
C GLY A 24 8.18 6.31 -4.17
N SER A 25 7.16 7.16 -4.35
CA SER A 25 6.84 7.83 -5.62
C SER A 25 7.97 8.72 -6.17
N GLU A 26 8.88 9.22 -5.31
CA GLU A 26 10.08 9.95 -5.76
C GLU A 26 11.03 9.08 -6.61
N PHE A 27 10.96 7.76 -6.45
CA PHE A 27 11.84 6.79 -7.09
C PHE A 27 11.15 5.96 -8.17
N GLU A 28 9.92 6.30 -8.51
CA GLU A 28 9.05 5.52 -9.39
C GLU A 28 9.65 5.35 -10.79
N GLY A 29 9.61 4.12 -11.29
CA GLY A 29 10.20 3.73 -12.58
C GLY A 29 11.74 3.70 -12.62
N LEU A 30 12.44 4.01 -11.51
CA LEU A 30 13.90 3.89 -11.46
C LEU A 30 14.32 2.44 -11.18
N TRP A 31 15.24 1.92 -11.99
CA TRP A 31 15.86 0.61 -11.73
C TRP A 31 16.73 0.64 -10.49
N ALA A 32 16.80 -0.48 -9.78
CA ALA A 32 17.52 -0.62 -8.50
C ALA A 32 18.96 -0.09 -8.52
N LYS A 33 19.69 -0.36 -9.62
CA LYS A 33 21.07 0.10 -9.87
C LYS A 33 21.24 1.62 -9.86
N SER A 34 20.16 2.37 -10.09
CA SER A 34 20.12 3.83 -10.17
C SER A 34 19.62 4.51 -8.89
N ILE A 35 19.13 3.73 -7.92
CA ILE A 35 18.62 4.23 -6.64
C ILE A 35 19.74 4.15 -5.61
N GLY A 36 20.04 2.95 -5.12
CA GLY A 36 20.96 2.73 -4.00
C GLY A 36 20.46 3.31 -2.66
N VAL A 37 20.81 2.66 -1.55
CA VAL A 37 20.35 3.05 -0.20
C VAL A 37 20.72 4.49 0.17
N GLU A 38 21.88 4.99 -0.27
CA GLU A 38 22.33 6.35 0.01
C GLU A 38 21.39 7.44 -0.55
N LYS A 39 20.82 7.20 -1.74
CA LYS A 39 19.91 8.16 -2.37
C LYS A 39 18.59 8.21 -1.62
N VAL A 40 18.09 7.06 -1.17
CA VAL A 40 16.88 6.94 -0.35
C VAL A 40 17.10 7.61 1.01
N LEU A 41 18.21 7.32 1.70
CA LEU A 41 18.57 7.95 2.97
C LEU A 41 18.75 9.46 2.85
N LYS A 42 19.33 9.95 1.75
CA LYS A 42 19.42 11.40 1.49
C LYS A 42 18.05 12.05 1.32
N SER A 43 17.11 11.37 0.66
CA SER A 43 15.74 11.86 0.51
C SER A 43 15.01 11.90 1.86
N ILE A 44 15.10 10.83 2.64
CA ILE A 44 14.53 10.72 3.99
C ILE A 44 15.14 11.75 4.94
N GLY A 45 16.46 11.95 4.88
CA GLY A 45 17.16 12.93 5.72
C GLY A 45 16.66 14.36 5.50
N LYS A 46 16.14 14.70 4.31
CA LYS A 46 15.47 15.99 4.08
C LYS A 46 14.18 16.09 4.89
N LEU A 47 13.33 15.06 4.86
CA LEU A 47 12.08 15.02 5.64
C LEU A 47 12.37 15.16 7.14
N GLU A 48 13.35 14.40 7.61
CA GLU A 48 13.78 14.44 9.02
C GLU A 48 14.31 15.81 9.42
N SER A 49 15.04 16.49 8.53
CA SER A 49 15.56 17.83 8.78
C SER A 49 14.50 18.93 8.86
N GLU A 50 13.30 18.69 8.32
CA GLU A 50 12.19 19.64 8.29
C GLU A 50 11.26 19.52 9.50
N TYR A 51 11.43 18.48 10.31
CA TYR A 51 10.65 18.21 11.51
C TYR A 51 11.14 19.03 12.71
N ASP A 52 10.20 19.50 13.52
CA ASP A 52 10.40 20.20 14.78
C ASP A 52 9.81 19.38 15.95
N PRO A 53 10.67 18.74 16.77
CA PRO A 53 10.22 17.98 17.92
C PRO A 53 9.50 18.83 18.98
N ALA A 54 9.69 20.15 19.01
CA ALA A 54 9.07 21.02 20.00
C ALA A 54 7.57 21.25 19.71
N THR A 55 7.16 21.14 18.45
CA THR A 55 5.78 21.35 17.99
C THR A 55 5.07 20.07 17.57
N ASP A 56 5.76 18.92 17.57
CA ASP A 56 5.29 17.66 17.00
C ASP A 56 4.84 17.83 15.54
N GLY A 57 5.57 18.65 14.77
CA GLY A 57 5.19 19.08 13.43
C GLY A 57 6.37 19.53 12.58
N ARG A 58 6.10 20.16 11.44
CA ARG A 58 7.17 20.76 10.62
C ARG A 58 7.64 22.09 11.23
N LYS A 59 8.90 22.43 11.00
CA LYS A 59 9.48 23.72 11.38
C LYS A 59 8.66 24.87 10.79
N ALA A 60 8.58 25.98 11.53
CA ALA A 60 7.78 27.14 11.14
C ALA A 60 8.13 27.68 9.74
N ASP A 61 9.41 27.65 9.34
CA ASP A 61 9.87 28.09 8.02
C ASP A 61 9.55 27.08 6.89
N LYS A 62 9.00 25.91 7.24
CA LYS A 62 8.61 24.82 6.33
C LYS A 62 7.12 24.59 6.27
N GLN A 63 6.33 25.26 7.12
CA GLN A 63 4.90 24.99 7.25
C GLN A 63 4.10 25.34 6.00
N ASP A 64 4.53 26.37 5.25
CA ASP A 64 3.91 26.78 3.98
C ASP A 64 4.43 25.99 2.76
N MET A 65 5.41 25.11 2.93
CA MET A 65 5.89 24.26 1.84
C MET A 65 4.92 23.09 1.63
N LEU A 66 4.69 22.71 0.38
CA LEU A 66 3.90 21.54 0.05
C LEU A 66 4.46 20.29 0.73
N LEU A 67 3.54 19.42 1.17
CA LEU A 67 3.86 18.07 1.63
C LEU A 67 4.26 17.21 0.42
N ARG A 68 4.79 16.02 0.68
CA ARG A 68 4.91 15.01 -0.36
C ARG A 68 3.52 14.53 -0.75
N ASP A 69 3.23 14.64 -2.03
CA ASP A 69 1.99 14.17 -2.61
C ASP A 69 1.93 12.63 -2.53
N TYR A 70 0.73 12.10 -2.32
CA TYR A 70 0.44 10.68 -2.53
C TYR A 70 0.07 10.40 -4.01
N THR A 71 0.05 9.14 -4.44
CA THR A 71 -0.34 8.68 -5.78
C THR A 71 -1.70 7.95 -5.78
N ASP A 72 -2.06 7.28 -6.87
CA ASP A 72 -3.33 6.56 -6.98
C ASP A 72 -3.47 5.45 -5.94
N ASP A 73 -2.37 4.92 -5.40
CA ASP A 73 -2.33 4.00 -4.27
C ASP A 73 -3.18 4.49 -3.09
N THR A 74 -2.79 5.65 -2.54
CA THR A 74 -3.51 6.28 -1.43
C THR A 74 -4.87 6.80 -1.87
N ALA A 75 -5.00 7.39 -3.06
CA ALA A 75 -6.29 7.91 -3.56
C ALA A 75 -7.36 6.80 -3.59
N MET A 76 -7.00 5.64 -4.14
CA MET A 76 -7.88 4.48 -4.21
C MET A 76 -8.05 3.82 -2.83
N ALA A 77 -7.03 3.75 -1.98
CA ALA A 77 -7.17 3.23 -0.62
C ALA A 77 -8.17 4.07 0.20
N ARG A 78 -8.11 5.39 0.10
CA ARG A 78 -9.10 6.31 0.73
C ARG A 78 -10.51 6.05 0.23
N SER A 79 -10.67 5.82 -1.07
CA SER A 79 -11.97 5.46 -1.67
C SER A 79 -12.54 4.14 -1.11
N VAL A 80 -11.68 3.13 -0.88
CA VAL A 80 -12.07 1.88 -0.22
C VAL A 80 -12.52 2.16 1.22
N ALA A 81 -11.71 2.90 2.00
CA ALA A 81 -12.02 3.23 3.39
C ALA A 81 -13.34 4.00 3.50
N GLN A 82 -13.51 5.06 2.71
CA GLN A 82 -14.71 5.90 2.69
C GLN A 82 -15.96 5.05 2.40
N SER A 83 -15.92 4.22 1.36
CA SER A 83 -17.06 3.38 0.98
C SER A 83 -17.45 2.40 2.08
N LEU A 84 -16.46 1.73 2.72
CA LEU A 84 -16.72 0.81 3.82
C LEU A 84 -17.30 1.51 5.05
N ILE A 85 -16.81 2.70 5.36
CA ILE A 85 -17.26 3.49 6.52
C ILE A 85 -18.68 4.02 6.32
N GLU A 86 -18.98 4.62 5.16
CA GLU A 86 -20.28 5.20 4.87
C GLU A 86 -21.39 4.15 4.79
N ASN A 87 -21.11 3.00 4.16
CA ASN A 87 -22.08 1.92 4.02
C ASN A 87 -22.10 0.98 5.21
N LYS A 88 -21.16 1.11 6.15
CA LYS A 88 -20.93 0.16 7.26
C LYS A 88 -20.85 -1.29 6.75
N GLY A 89 -20.24 -1.48 5.59
CA GLY A 89 -20.25 -2.73 4.84
C GLY A 89 -19.74 -2.56 3.42
N PHE A 90 -19.64 -3.67 2.70
CA PHE A 90 -19.23 -3.65 1.29
C PHE A 90 -20.41 -3.38 0.36
N ASP A 91 -20.41 -2.21 -0.27
CA ASP A 91 -21.27 -1.88 -1.42
C ASP A 91 -20.40 -1.67 -2.66
N ALA A 92 -20.50 -2.60 -3.62
CA ALA A 92 -19.71 -2.58 -4.84
C ALA A 92 -20.03 -1.39 -5.76
N LYS A 93 -21.30 -0.98 -5.82
CA LYS A 93 -21.73 0.14 -6.66
C LYS A 93 -21.24 1.46 -6.06
N HIS A 94 -21.38 1.60 -4.75
CA HIS A 94 -20.85 2.76 -4.03
C HIS A 94 -19.33 2.84 -4.14
N MET A 95 -18.61 1.73 -3.97
CA MET A 95 -17.15 1.71 -4.09
C MET A 95 -16.67 2.05 -5.51
N ALA A 96 -17.33 1.51 -6.53
CA ALA A 96 -17.04 1.86 -7.92
C ALA A 96 -17.28 3.35 -8.23
N LYS A 97 -18.32 3.94 -7.62
CA LYS A 97 -18.59 5.37 -7.69
C LYS A 97 -17.48 6.18 -7.02
N MET A 98 -17.06 5.82 -5.80
CA MET A 98 -15.97 6.50 -5.10
C MET A 98 -14.67 6.52 -5.91
N PHE A 99 -14.28 5.38 -6.52
CA PHE A 99 -13.09 5.35 -7.38
C PHE A 99 -13.20 6.28 -8.59
N SER A 100 -14.35 6.25 -9.27
CA SER A 100 -14.57 7.10 -10.45
C SER A 100 -14.57 8.58 -10.08
N GLU A 101 -15.24 8.96 -9.00
CA GLU A 101 -15.31 10.35 -8.52
C GLU A 101 -13.95 10.86 -8.05
N GLU A 102 -13.17 10.05 -7.32
CA GLU A 102 -11.81 10.42 -6.90
C GLU A 102 -10.89 10.66 -8.11
N TYR A 103 -10.94 9.78 -9.12
CA TYR A 103 -10.19 9.99 -10.37
C TYR A 103 -10.61 11.27 -11.10
N PHE A 104 -11.90 11.53 -11.26
CA PHE A 104 -12.36 12.72 -11.99
C PHE A 104 -12.14 14.02 -11.21
N LYS A 105 -12.00 13.94 -9.88
CA LYS A 105 -11.64 15.08 -9.03
C LYS A 105 -10.16 15.44 -9.16
N ASP A 106 -9.28 14.44 -9.21
CA ASP A 106 -7.83 14.64 -9.33
C ASP A 106 -7.18 13.54 -10.20
N PRO A 107 -7.20 13.68 -11.54
CA PRO A 107 -6.75 12.64 -12.45
C PRO A 107 -5.22 12.53 -12.54
N TYR A 108 -4.47 13.46 -11.94
CA TYR A 108 -3.01 13.56 -12.09
C TYR A 108 -2.24 12.83 -10.97
N ARG A 109 -2.88 11.84 -10.32
CA ARG A 109 -2.29 11.06 -9.22
C ARG A 109 -1.50 9.81 -9.66
N GLY A 110 -1.30 9.57 -10.95
CA GLY A 110 -0.48 8.44 -11.43
C GLY A 110 -1.25 7.21 -11.91
N TYR A 111 -2.59 7.27 -11.96
CA TYR A 111 -3.45 6.16 -12.37
C TYR A 111 -2.99 5.42 -13.64
N GLY A 112 -2.91 4.09 -13.55
CA GLY A 112 -2.63 3.24 -14.71
C GLY A 112 -3.62 3.45 -15.87
N GLY A 113 -3.12 3.56 -17.11
CA GLY A 113 -3.95 3.91 -18.26
C GLY A 113 -5.19 3.02 -18.47
N SER A 114 -5.08 1.72 -18.15
CA SER A 114 -6.21 0.81 -18.24
C SER A 114 -7.32 1.16 -17.24
N ILE A 115 -7.02 1.52 -15.98
CA ILE A 115 -8.08 1.77 -14.99
C ILE A 115 -8.89 3.03 -15.31
N ILE A 116 -8.29 4.01 -15.98
CA ILE A 116 -8.97 5.21 -16.47
C ILE A 116 -10.15 4.85 -17.38
N THR A 117 -9.97 3.87 -18.28
CA THR A 117 -11.05 3.42 -19.17
C THR A 117 -12.21 2.78 -18.40
N VAL A 118 -11.91 2.09 -17.30
CA VAL A 118 -12.92 1.50 -16.39
C VAL A 118 -13.73 2.60 -15.73
N PHE A 119 -13.08 3.65 -15.20
CA PHE A 119 -13.77 4.75 -14.54
C PHE A 119 -14.70 5.53 -15.48
N SER A 120 -14.28 5.76 -16.72
CA SER A 120 -15.13 6.39 -17.73
C SER A 120 -16.34 5.52 -18.07
N LYS A 121 -16.13 4.23 -18.36
CA LYS A 121 -17.23 3.28 -18.66
C LYS A 121 -18.22 3.15 -17.50
N LEU A 122 -17.73 3.10 -16.25
CA LEU A 122 -18.57 3.04 -15.05
C LEU A 122 -19.47 4.27 -14.94
N LYS A 123 -18.90 5.46 -15.17
CA LYS A 123 -19.64 6.73 -15.13
C LYS A 123 -20.68 6.82 -16.25
N ASP A 124 -20.31 6.46 -17.48
CA ASP A 124 -21.20 6.47 -18.64
C ASP A 124 -22.39 5.51 -18.48
N ALA A 125 -22.17 4.38 -17.80
CA ALA A 125 -23.20 3.39 -17.50
C ALA A 125 -23.95 3.66 -16.18
N GLU A 126 -23.79 4.84 -15.58
CA GLU A 126 -24.38 5.22 -14.29
C GLU A 126 -24.21 4.16 -13.18
N PHE A 127 -23.05 3.48 -13.20
CA PHE A 127 -22.69 2.42 -12.28
C PHE A 127 -23.73 1.28 -12.22
N ALA A 128 -24.44 1.00 -13.32
CA ALA A 128 -25.48 -0.03 -13.37
C ALA A 128 -24.93 -1.43 -13.05
N ASP A 129 -23.76 -1.76 -13.58
CA ASP A 129 -22.98 -2.94 -13.23
C ASP A 129 -21.55 -2.52 -12.84
N PRO A 130 -21.19 -2.54 -11.55
CA PRO A 130 -19.89 -2.07 -11.09
C PRO A 130 -18.73 -3.03 -11.42
N TYR A 131 -19.01 -4.23 -11.91
CA TYR A 131 -17.99 -5.25 -12.19
C TYR A 131 -17.67 -5.34 -13.69
N LYS A 132 -18.68 -5.15 -14.54
CA LYS A 132 -18.57 -5.36 -15.99
C LYS A 132 -17.41 -4.62 -16.66
N PRO A 133 -17.20 -3.30 -16.46
CA PRO A 133 -16.14 -2.59 -17.16
C PRO A 133 -14.72 -3.13 -16.89
N ALA A 134 -14.47 -3.59 -15.66
CA ALA A 134 -13.20 -4.21 -15.30
C ALA A 134 -13.08 -5.63 -15.89
N ALA A 135 -14.17 -6.40 -15.88
CA ALA A 135 -14.21 -7.75 -16.44
C ALA A 135 -13.97 -7.79 -17.96
N GLU A 136 -14.32 -6.72 -18.68
CA GLU A 136 -14.12 -6.57 -20.12
C GLU A 136 -12.69 -6.14 -20.52
N GLN A 137 -11.82 -5.82 -19.56
CA GLN A 137 -10.44 -5.44 -19.89
C GLN A 137 -9.67 -6.62 -20.48
N PHE A 138 -8.70 -6.31 -21.35
CA PHE A 138 -7.79 -7.29 -21.96
C PHE A 138 -8.54 -8.46 -22.60
N ASP A 139 -9.47 -8.14 -23.51
CA ASP A 139 -10.32 -9.12 -24.22
C ASP A 139 -11.10 -10.06 -23.30
N GLY A 140 -11.42 -9.59 -22.09
CA GLY A 140 -12.15 -10.36 -21.09
C GLY A 140 -11.26 -11.05 -20.07
N GLU A 141 -9.93 -11.05 -20.22
CA GLU A 141 -8.97 -11.68 -19.28
C GLU A 141 -8.77 -10.88 -17.99
N GLY A 142 -9.16 -9.61 -17.98
CA GLY A 142 -8.99 -8.73 -16.82
C GLY A 142 -7.54 -8.30 -16.61
N SER A 143 -7.31 -7.42 -15.65
CA SER A 143 -5.96 -6.89 -15.35
C SER A 143 -5.24 -7.76 -14.33
N TYR A 144 -3.96 -8.05 -14.57
CA TYR A 144 -3.02 -8.66 -13.62
C TYR A 144 -2.20 -7.61 -12.83
N GLY A 145 -2.49 -6.33 -13.04
CA GLY A 145 -1.83 -5.23 -12.34
C GLY A 145 -2.10 -5.26 -10.83
N ASN A 146 -1.16 -4.71 -10.07
CA ASN A 146 -1.21 -4.59 -8.61
C ASN A 146 -2.17 -3.52 -8.09
N GLY A 147 -2.84 -2.77 -8.96
CA GLY A 147 -3.82 -1.75 -8.59
C GLY A 147 -4.89 -2.22 -7.60
N GLY A 148 -5.27 -3.51 -7.65
CA GLY A 148 -6.17 -4.11 -6.66
C GLY A 148 -5.53 -4.31 -5.28
N ALA A 149 -4.25 -4.68 -5.24
CA ALA A 149 -3.50 -4.98 -4.02
C ALA A 149 -3.05 -3.71 -3.28
N MET A 150 -2.58 -2.68 -4.01
CA MET A 150 -2.07 -1.42 -3.43
C MET A 150 -3.09 -0.70 -2.53
N ARG A 151 -4.38 -0.88 -2.80
CA ARG A 151 -5.49 -0.16 -2.14
C ARG A 151 -6.26 -0.96 -1.09
N ILE A 152 -5.91 -2.23 -0.85
CA ILE A 152 -6.80 -3.15 -0.11
C ILE A 152 -6.73 -3.00 1.40
N VAL A 153 -5.74 -2.28 1.95
CA VAL A 153 -5.48 -2.16 3.39
C VAL A 153 -6.71 -1.82 4.26
N PRO A 154 -7.71 -1.01 3.85
CA PRO A 154 -8.87 -0.74 4.71
C PRO A 154 -9.80 -1.95 4.88
N ALA A 155 -9.85 -2.86 3.90
CA ALA A 155 -10.75 -4.01 3.91
C ALA A 155 -10.47 -5.03 5.04
N PRO A 156 -9.22 -5.52 5.26
CA PRO A 156 -8.94 -6.41 6.39
C PRO A 156 -9.07 -5.69 7.75
N LEU A 157 -8.85 -4.37 7.81
CA LEU A 157 -9.08 -3.60 9.04
C LEU A 157 -10.58 -3.54 9.39
N PHE A 158 -11.43 -3.27 8.40
CA PHE A 158 -12.89 -3.33 8.55
C PHE A 158 -13.36 -4.71 9.02
N ALA A 159 -12.85 -5.78 8.39
CA ALA A 159 -13.26 -7.15 8.66
C ALA A 159 -12.68 -7.76 9.95
N TYR A 160 -11.75 -7.08 10.64
CA TYR A 160 -10.89 -7.67 11.69
C TYR A 160 -11.64 -8.46 12.77
N ARG A 161 -12.77 -7.98 13.32
CA ARG A 161 -13.56 -8.73 14.32
C ARG A 161 -14.88 -9.29 13.82
N GLN A 162 -15.30 -8.92 12.61
CA GLN A 162 -16.49 -9.53 12.02
C GLN A 162 -16.26 -11.03 11.76
N ASN A 163 -14.99 -11.50 11.84
CA ASN A 163 -14.56 -12.90 11.70
C ASN A 163 -15.24 -13.61 10.53
N ASP A 164 -15.61 -12.83 9.53
CA ASP A 164 -16.42 -13.30 8.43
C ASP A 164 -15.48 -13.60 7.27
N VAL A 165 -14.73 -14.68 7.46
CA VAL A 165 -14.01 -15.33 6.37
C VAL A 165 -15.00 -15.67 5.23
N GLN A 166 -16.33 -15.76 5.50
CA GLN A 166 -17.36 -15.95 4.47
C GLN A 166 -17.54 -14.71 3.57
N HIS A 167 -17.33 -13.50 4.09
CA HIS A 167 -17.32 -12.26 3.30
C HIS A 167 -16.02 -12.04 2.51
N LEU A 168 -14.87 -12.48 3.02
CA LEU A 168 -13.65 -12.58 2.20
C LEU A 168 -13.80 -13.63 1.10
N THR A 169 -14.52 -14.73 1.37
CA THR A 169 -14.87 -15.71 0.31
C THR A 169 -15.83 -15.16 -0.73
N LEU A 170 -16.58 -14.08 -0.49
CA LEU A 170 -17.36 -13.42 -1.55
C LEU A 170 -16.48 -12.60 -2.52
N ILE A 171 -15.34 -12.09 -2.04
CA ILE A 171 -14.30 -11.47 -2.87
C ILE A 171 -13.55 -12.57 -3.66
N GLU A 172 -13.20 -13.69 -3.02
CA GLU A 172 -12.58 -14.85 -3.70
C GLU A 172 -13.54 -15.60 -4.64
N ALA A 173 -14.81 -15.81 -4.27
CA ALA A 173 -15.77 -16.59 -5.04
C ALA A 173 -16.21 -15.87 -6.31
N LYS A 174 -16.17 -14.53 -6.34
CA LYS A 174 -16.35 -13.74 -7.56
C LYS A 174 -15.04 -13.59 -8.37
N SER A 175 -13.90 -13.90 -7.76
CA SER A 175 -12.61 -14.09 -8.44
C SER A 175 -12.40 -15.51 -8.97
N LYS A 176 -13.38 -16.42 -8.80
CA LYS A 176 -13.38 -17.75 -9.46
C LYS A 176 -13.60 -17.59 -10.96
N ARG A 177 -12.58 -17.09 -11.66
CA ARG A 177 -12.27 -17.58 -12.99
C ARG A 177 -11.59 -18.92 -12.77
N GLU A 178 -11.95 -19.92 -13.57
CA GLU A 178 -11.03 -21.02 -13.81
C GLU A 178 -9.71 -20.35 -14.15
N ALA A 179 -8.68 -20.56 -13.33
CA ALA A 179 -7.35 -20.10 -13.67
C ALA A 179 -7.10 -20.62 -15.09
N THR A 180 -6.97 -19.71 -16.04
CA THR A 180 -6.37 -20.05 -17.32
C THR A 180 -5.04 -20.73 -16.99
N PRO A 181 -4.59 -21.74 -17.75
CA PRO A 181 -3.39 -22.51 -17.47
C PRO A 181 -2.12 -21.67 -17.72
N PHE A 182 -2.03 -20.52 -17.07
CA PHE A 182 -0.79 -19.87 -16.74
C PHE A 182 -0.34 -20.51 -15.43
N ASP A 183 0.67 -21.38 -15.52
CA ASP A 183 1.41 -21.85 -14.35
C ASP A 183 2.10 -20.65 -13.72
N PHE A 184 1.36 -19.85 -12.96
CA PHE A 184 1.96 -18.81 -12.15
C PHE A 184 2.84 -19.50 -11.11
N PRO A 185 4.12 -19.13 -11.02
CA PRO A 185 5.08 -19.82 -10.16
C PRO A 185 4.90 -19.45 -8.69
N TYR A 186 3.66 -19.26 -8.19
CA TYR A 186 3.39 -18.84 -6.82
C TYR A 186 4.03 -19.76 -5.79
N ALA A 187 4.00 -21.09 -6.03
CA ALA A 187 4.67 -22.04 -5.14
C ALA A 187 6.18 -21.76 -5.03
N SER A 188 6.87 -21.54 -6.16
CA SER A 188 8.30 -21.23 -6.12
C SER A 188 8.58 -19.82 -5.59
N ILE A 189 7.71 -18.83 -5.87
CA ILE A 189 7.83 -17.48 -5.32
C ILE A 189 7.70 -17.50 -3.79
N THR A 190 6.78 -18.27 -3.23
CA THR A 190 6.65 -18.40 -1.77
C THR A 190 7.86 -19.09 -1.14
N ASP A 191 8.43 -20.08 -1.83
CA ASP A 191 9.68 -20.73 -1.40
C ASP A 191 10.87 -19.76 -1.48
N ASP A 192 10.92 -18.92 -2.51
CA ASP A 192 11.94 -17.88 -2.67
C ASP A 192 11.84 -16.81 -1.59
N ILE A 193 10.64 -16.28 -1.29
CA ILE A 193 10.44 -15.35 -0.16
C ILE A 193 10.97 -15.99 1.14
N ARG A 194 10.57 -17.23 1.42
CA ARG A 194 10.99 -17.95 2.63
C ARG A 194 12.50 -18.12 2.67
N LYS A 195 13.09 -18.58 1.57
CA LYS A 195 14.54 -18.79 1.43
C LYS A 195 15.30 -17.49 1.70
N TYR A 196 14.93 -16.40 1.04
CA TYR A 196 15.63 -15.12 1.16
C TYR A 196 15.41 -14.43 2.50
N ALA A 197 14.21 -14.51 3.07
CA ALA A 197 13.91 -13.90 4.37
C ALA A 197 14.62 -14.60 5.54
N LEU A 198 14.92 -15.91 5.40
CA LEU A 198 15.60 -16.69 6.44
C LEU A 198 17.13 -16.61 6.37
N GLN A 199 17.70 -16.13 5.27
CA GLN A 199 19.15 -15.94 5.14
C GLN A 199 19.63 -14.82 6.06
N ASP A 200 20.81 -15.02 6.66
CA ASP A 200 21.45 -13.99 7.49
C ASP A 200 22.10 -12.92 6.62
N ASP A 201 22.85 -13.34 5.59
CA ASP A 201 23.41 -12.43 4.58
C ASP A 201 22.29 -11.83 3.71
N LEU A 202 22.51 -10.61 3.22
CA LEU A 202 21.59 -9.92 2.31
C LEU A 202 21.74 -10.47 0.88
N PRO A 203 20.69 -11.08 0.29
CA PRO A 203 20.71 -11.47 -1.11
C PRO A 203 21.01 -10.27 -1.99
N SER A 204 21.62 -10.51 -3.15
CA SER A 204 21.84 -9.44 -4.11
C SER A 204 20.51 -8.87 -4.61
N THR A 205 20.50 -7.57 -4.92
CA THR A 205 19.33 -6.91 -5.49
C THR A 205 18.88 -7.57 -6.79
N GLU A 206 19.81 -8.05 -7.62
CA GLU A 206 19.53 -8.81 -8.85
C GLU A 206 18.81 -10.14 -8.58
N GLU A 207 19.17 -10.88 -7.53
CA GLU A 207 18.46 -12.12 -7.17
C GLU A 207 17.01 -11.83 -6.76
N ILE A 208 16.79 -10.79 -5.95
CA ILE A 208 15.45 -10.42 -5.48
C ILE A 208 14.59 -9.91 -6.64
N THR A 209 15.10 -8.94 -7.40
CA THR A 209 14.38 -8.34 -8.54
C THR A 209 14.17 -9.33 -9.70
N GLY A 210 15.07 -10.31 -9.85
CA GLY A 210 14.92 -11.39 -10.83
C GLY A 210 13.82 -12.37 -10.45
N ASN A 211 13.84 -12.88 -9.21
CA ASN A 211 12.99 -13.99 -8.80
C ASN A 211 11.62 -13.56 -8.25
N LEU A 212 11.57 -12.48 -7.47
CA LEU A 212 10.30 -11.94 -6.94
C LEU A 212 9.71 -10.93 -7.92
N GLY A 213 10.52 -9.93 -8.30
CA GLY A 213 10.14 -8.91 -9.28
C GLY A 213 9.56 -7.64 -8.70
N THR A 214 9.74 -6.55 -9.45
CA THR A 214 9.39 -5.21 -9.00
C THR A 214 8.64 -4.41 -10.07
N ASP A 215 7.91 -5.09 -10.95
CA ASP A 215 7.03 -4.42 -11.91
C ASP A 215 5.60 -4.35 -11.38
N ILE A 216 4.77 -3.63 -12.14
CA ILE A 216 3.36 -3.34 -11.84
C ILE A 216 2.44 -4.58 -11.74
N SER A 217 2.95 -5.80 -11.98
CA SER A 217 2.14 -7.01 -11.86
C SER A 217 2.01 -7.45 -10.41
N ALA A 218 0.78 -7.80 -10.01
CA ALA A 218 0.47 -8.18 -8.63
C ALA A 218 1.27 -9.41 -8.17
N TYR A 219 1.42 -10.40 -9.06
CA TYR A 219 2.11 -11.65 -8.76
C TYR A 219 3.63 -11.49 -8.55
N ARG A 220 4.20 -10.30 -8.81
CA ARG A 220 5.62 -9.97 -8.59
C ARG A 220 5.80 -8.93 -7.49
N SER A 221 5.12 -7.79 -7.60
CA SER A 221 5.21 -6.69 -6.63
C SER A 221 4.71 -7.08 -5.23
N VAL A 222 3.63 -7.84 -5.10
CA VAL A 222 3.11 -8.30 -3.79
C VAL A 222 4.13 -9.18 -3.07
N PRO A 223 4.71 -10.23 -3.69
CA PRO A 223 5.83 -10.98 -3.13
C PRO A 223 6.98 -10.11 -2.62
N THR A 224 7.41 -9.13 -3.41
CA THR A 224 8.50 -8.25 -3.03
C THR A 224 8.15 -7.37 -1.83
N ALA A 225 6.92 -6.86 -1.75
CA ALA A 225 6.46 -6.11 -0.58
C ALA A 225 6.47 -6.95 0.70
N VAL A 226 5.97 -8.20 0.62
CA VAL A 226 6.01 -9.15 1.74
C VAL A 226 7.45 -9.48 2.13
N TYR A 227 8.31 -9.74 1.14
CA TYR A 227 9.72 -10.02 1.39
C TYR A 227 10.43 -8.83 2.07
N SER A 228 10.22 -7.60 1.61
CA SER A 228 10.83 -6.39 2.20
C SER A 228 10.47 -6.23 3.68
N PHE A 229 9.20 -6.48 4.04
CA PHE A 229 8.77 -6.50 5.44
C PHE A 229 9.48 -7.59 6.25
N LEU A 230 9.50 -8.84 5.75
CA LEU A 230 10.14 -9.94 6.46
C LEU A 230 11.65 -9.72 6.62
N ARG A 231 12.31 -9.20 5.58
CA ARG A 231 13.74 -8.93 5.55
C ARG A 231 14.15 -7.85 6.54
N ALA A 232 13.29 -6.87 6.82
CA ALA A 232 13.55 -5.78 7.77
C ALA A 232 13.74 -6.24 9.23
N SER A 233 13.45 -7.51 9.53
CA SER A 233 13.78 -8.14 10.83
C SER A 233 15.24 -8.59 10.95
N LYS A 234 15.99 -8.61 9.84
CA LYS A 234 17.40 -9.03 9.74
C LYS A 234 18.31 -7.82 9.53
N HIS A 235 19.62 -8.07 9.51
CA HIS A 235 20.61 -7.07 9.14
C HIS A 235 20.43 -6.66 7.66
N ILE A 236 20.51 -5.36 7.43
CA ILE A 236 20.55 -4.74 6.11
C ILE A 236 21.64 -3.67 6.20
N ASP A 237 22.67 -3.82 5.38
CA ASP A 237 23.83 -2.91 5.35
C ASP A 237 23.36 -1.46 5.28
N LYS A 238 23.98 -0.59 6.10
CA LYS A 238 23.75 0.86 6.18
C LYS A 238 22.41 1.29 6.77
N LEU A 239 21.60 0.35 7.26
CA LEU A 239 20.34 0.64 7.95
C LEU A 239 20.35 0.17 9.40
N GLU A 240 21.51 -0.05 10.01
CA GLU A 240 21.65 -0.65 11.34
C GLU A 240 20.98 0.19 12.44
N ASP A 241 21.00 1.51 12.29
CA ASP A 241 20.42 2.51 13.19
C ASP A 241 18.90 2.69 13.00
N ARG A 242 18.34 2.14 11.92
CA ARG A 242 16.91 2.26 11.57
C ARG A 242 16.07 1.19 12.25
N ASN A 243 14.86 1.58 12.65
CA ASN A 243 13.90 0.61 13.18
C ASN A 243 13.31 -0.26 12.04
N SER A 244 12.65 -1.38 12.38
CA SER A 244 12.19 -2.33 11.36
C SER A 244 11.09 -1.78 10.43
N PHE A 245 10.28 -0.81 10.86
CA PHE A 245 9.34 -0.14 9.95
C PHE A 245 10.11 0.70 8.91
N GLU A 246 11.06 1.52 9.36
CA GLU A 246 11.91 2.33 8.47
C GLU A 246 12.68 1.45 7.49
N LYS A 247 13.31 0.37 7.98
CA LYS A 247 14.00 -0.62 7.14
C LYS A 247 13.10 -1.21 6.06
N THR A 248 11.83 -1.50 6.38
CA THR A 248 10.87 -2.06 5.43
C THR A 248 10.65 -1.12 4.25
N ILE A 249 10.32 0.15 4.52
CA ILE A 249 10.07 1.16 3.48
C ILE A 249 11.34 1.43 2.69
N ILE A 250 12.46 1.70 3.37
CA ILE A 250 13.72 2.04 2.71
C ILE A 250 14.16 0.90 1.78
N TYR A 251 14.16 -0.34 2.29
CA TYR A 251 14.61 -1.47 1.51
C TYR A 251 13.68 -1.73 0.31
N ALA A 252 12.35 -1.67 0.49
CA ALA A 252 11.38 -1.78 -0.60
C ALA A 252 11.70 -0.82 -1.75
N ILE A 253 11.97 0.46 -1.43
CA ILE A 253 12.32 1.48 -2.44
C ILE A 253 13.65 1.17 -3.12
N THR A 254 14.66 0.65 -2.39
CA THR A 254 15.98 0.34 -2.99
C THR A 254 15.94 -0.76 -4.04
N LEU A 255 14.90 -1.59 -4.05
CA LEU A 255 14.71 -2.64 -5.05
C LEU A 255 14.25 -2.08 -6.41
N GLY A 256 13.81 -0.82 -6.47
CA GLY A 256 13.45 -0.11 -7.70
C GLY A 256 12.24 -0.69 -8.44
N GLY A 257 11.98 -0.17 -9.63
CA GLY A 257 10.79 -0.50 -10.41
C GLY A 257 9.58 0.28 -9.91
N ASP A 258 8.55 -0.46 -9.52
CA ASP A 258 7.26 0.01 -9.03
C ASP A 258 7.32 0.29 -7.52
N THR A 259 8.08 1.32 -7.20
CA THR A 259 8.57 1.61 -5.84
C THR A 259 7.49 2.14 -4.91
N ASP A 260 6.57 2.98 -5.39
CA ASP A 260 5.48 3.51 -4.58
C ASP A 260 4.55 2.38 -4.11
N THR A 261 4.14 1.50 -5.02
CA THR A 261 3.22 0.40 -4.76
C THR A 261 3.86 -0.70 -3.91
N ILE A 262 5.11 -1.06 -4.17
CA ILE A 262 5.80 -2.04 -3.32
C ILE A 262 5.97 -1.48 -1.91
N ALA A 263 6.34 -0.21 -1.78
CA ALA A 263 6.49 0.45 -0.48
C ALA A 263 5.14 0.65 0.22
N THR A 264 4.04 0.94 -0.49
CA THR A 264 2.70 1.08 0.11
C THR A 264 2.26 -0.22 0.75
N MET A 265 2.42 -1.34 0.02
CA MET A 265 2.02 -2.66 0.52
C MET A 265 2.91 -3.10 1.67
N ALA A 266 4.23 -2.92 1.55
CA ALA A 266 5.18 -3.27 2.60
C ALA A 266 4.96 -2.42 3.86
N GLY A 267 4.70 -1.12 3.68
CA GLY A 267 4.38 -0.16 4.73
C GLY A 267 3.09 -0.48 5.45
N ALA A 268 2.05 -0.90 4.74
CA ALA A 268 0.80 -1.36 5.34
C ALA A 268 1.02 -2.57 6.26
N ILE A 269 1.80 -3.56 5.80
CA ILE A 269 2.13 -4.76 6.57
C ILE A 269 2.98 -4.39 7.80
N ALA A 270 4.05 -3.62 7.60
CA ALA A 270 4.94 -3.19 8.68
C ALA A 270 4.20 -2.34 9.72
N GLY A 271 3.34 -1.43 9.27
CA GLY A 271 2.53 -0.58 10.13
C GLY A 271 1.51 -1.37 10.95
N ALA A 272 0.82 -2.34 10.35
CA ALA A 272 -0.06 -3.27 11.06
C ALA A 272 0.69 -4.13 12.09
N TRP A 273 1.95 -4.46 11.79
CA TRP A 273 2.78 -5.30 12.64
C TRP A 273 3.44 -4.54 13.80
N TYR A 274 4.05 -3.39 13.54
CA TYR A 274 4.79 -2.62 14.55
C TYR A 274 3.96 -1.56 15.25
N GLY A 275 2.84 -1.12 14.66
CA GLY A 275 2.01 -0.05 15.20
C GLY A 275 2.52 1.35 14.85
N ILE A 276 1.66 2.35 15.06
CA ILE A 276 1.95 3.76 14.73
C ILE A 276 3.16 4.33 15.47
N GLU A 277 3.52 3.75 16.63
CA GLU A 277 4.64 4.19 17.45
C GLU A 277 6.01 3.87 16.82
N ALA A 278 6.08 2.90 15.90
CA ALA A 278 7.30 2.59 15.16
C ALA A 278 7.53 3.53 13.97
N ILE A 279 6.51 4.32 13.60
CA ILE A 279 6.56 5.20 12.43
C ILE A 279 7.15 6.55 12.83
N PRO A 280 8.25 7.02 12.20
CA PRO A 280 8.85 8.31 12.52
C PRO A 280 7.85 9.46 12.36
N LYS A 281 7.76 10.32 13.38
CA LYS A 281 6.89 11.52 13.35
C LYS A 281 7.27 12.50 12.26
N SER A 282 8.56 12.59 11.94
CA SER A 282 9.06 13.36 10.81
C SER A 282 8.45 12.93 9.49
N TRP A 283 8.30 11.62 9.25
CA TRP A 283 7.73 11.11 8.00
C TRP A 283 6.22 11.36 7.96
N GLN A 284 5.53 11.14 9.09
CA GLN A 284 4.10 11.44 9.25
C GLN A 284 3.79 12.90 8.93
N ALA A 285 4.62 13.83 9.42
CA ALA A 285 4.42 15.27 9.21
C ALA A 285 4.76 15.74 7.78
N SER A 286 5.36 14.88 6.94
CA SER A 286 5.83 15.26 5.61
C SER A 286 4.97 14.76 4.45
N CYS A 287 4.00 13.88 4.71
CA CYS A 287 3.20 13.25 3.65
C CYS A 287 1.75 13.73 3.69
N GLU A 288 1.17 13.97 2.52
CA GLU A 288 -0.26 14.26 2.37
C GLU A 288 -1.11 13.10 2.90
N SER A 289 -2.34 13.39 3.33
CA SER A 289 -3.35 12.38 3.71
C SER A 289 -3.02 11.52 4.95
N VAL A 290 -1.95 11.79 5.69
CA VAL A 290 -1.68 11.11 6.97
C VAL A 290 -2.79 11.36 7.99
N GLU A 291 -3.33 12.57 8.07
CA GLU A 291 -4.46 12.90 8.96
C GLU A 291 -5.73 12.14 8.57
N ASP A 292 -6.04 12.06 7.27
CA ASP A 292 -7.16 11.26 6.76
C ASP A 292 -6.98 9.77 7.09
N ALA A 293 -5.77 9.23 6.92
CA ALA A 293 -5.45 7.85 7.28
C ALA A 293 -5.65 7.57 8.77
N LEU A 294 -5.25 8.50 9.65
CA LEU A 294 -5.49 8.40 11.09
C LEU A 294 -7.00 8.42 11.41
N LYS A 295 -7.76 9.29 10.77
CA LYS A 295 -9.22 9.38 10.95
C LYS A 295 -9.93 8.11 10.47
N PHE A 296 -9.58 7.62 9.28
CA PHE A 296 -10.13 6.36 8.77
C PHE A 296 -9.76 5.18 9.64
N ALA A 297 -8.55 5.12 10.19
CA ALA A 297 -8.13 4.06 11.11
C ALA A 297 -9.02 4.02 12.36
N GLU A 298 -9.35 5.18 12.94
CA GLU A 298 -10.24 5.28 14.10
C GLU A 298 -11.66 4.82 13.75
N GLN A 299 -12.23 5.30 12.64
CA GLN A 299 -13.58 4.94 12.21
C GLN A 299 -13.70 3.44 11.88
N LEU A 300 -12.71 2.87 11.18
CA LEU A 300 -12.67 1.44 10.89
C LEU A 300 -12.49 0.61 12.17
N TYR A 301 -11.70 1.09 13.13
CA TYR A 301 -11.54 0.44 14.42
C TYR A 301 -12.87 0.40 15.20
N GLU A 302 -13.62 1.50 15.23
CA GLU A 302 -14.94 1.58 15.86
C GLU A 302 -15.95 0.64 15.20
N LEU A 303 -16.00 0.61 13.87
CA LEU A 303 -16.88 -0.29 13.10
C LEU A 303 -16.49 -1.76 13.25
N SER A 304 -15.20 -2.07 13.35
CA SER A 304 -14.74 -3.44 13.64
C SER A 304 -15.08 -3.86 15.07
N SER A 305 -15.39 -2.93 15.97
CA SER A 305 -15.64 -3.21 17.39
C SER A 305 -17.11 -3.39 17.75
N THR A 306 -18.05 -3.14 16.82
CA THR A 306 -19.49 -2.99 17.09
C THR A 306 -20.37 -4.19 16.71
N SER A 307 -19.77 -5.38 16.55
CA SER A 307 -20.51 -6.63 16.36
C SER A 307 -20.83 -7.29 17.71
N GLU A 308 -21.88 -6.80 18.39
CA GLU A 308 -22.64 -7.56 19.41
C GLU A 308 -23.99 -7.99 18.83
#